data_AF-A0A381RIB4-F1
#
_entry.id   AF-A0A381RIB4-F1
#
_cell.length_a   1.000
_cell.length_b   1.000
_cell.length_c   1.000
_cell.angle_alpha   90.00
_cell.angle_beta   90.00
_cell.angle_gamma   90.00
#
_symmetry.space_group_name_H-M   'P 1'
#
loop_
_entity.id
_entity.type
_entity.pdbx_description
1 polymer ?
#
loop_
_entity_poly.entity_id
_entity_poly.type
_entity_poly.pdbx_seq_one_letter_code
_entity_poly.pdbx_strand_id
1 'polypeptide(L)'
;MIQFSKTQIPFLSVLLLAFVVIFCPGVINAERNLYVPRDPYVAPPYVPPPPLPSRLNLIDNRDGTITETKSKLMWTKKDSFADLGRCLNWYDSKSYVENLTTGGHNDWRMPEVWEYGEVYDNTESNVMAMDHDPENPLALSALFADGAAYWYWSSEHGQCCARTAYFVTGLPFVRTLDKCTKGGVRAVRNLP
;
A
#
# COMPACT_ATOMS: atom_id res chain seq x y z
N MET A 1 -109.17 19.49 51.05
CA MET A 1 -108.69 20.71 51.74
C MET A 1 -107.33 20.36 52.33
N ILE A 2 -106.14 20.87 51.99
CA ILE A 2 -105.57 21.89 51.08
C ILE A 2 -104.11 21.43 50.79
N GLN A 3 -103.55 21.80 49.63
CA GLN A 3 -102.16 21.63 49.11
C GLN A 3 -101.05 22.23 50.03
N PHE A 4 -99.75 21.91 49.93
CA PHE A 4 -98.80 22.30 48.85
C PHE A 4 -97.43 21.56 48.86
N SER A 5 -96.96 21.26 47.62
CA SER A 5 -95.61 21.32 46.99
C SER A 5 -94.32 21.01 47.81
N LYS A 6 -93.48 19.99 47.54
CA LYS A 6 -92.66 19.52 46.37
C LYS A 6 -91.22 20.11 46.34
N THR A 7 -90.21 19.28 46.62
CA THR A 7 -88.82 19.46 46.08
C THR A 7 -88.01 18.16 46.12
N GLN A 8 -87.35 17.82 45.00
CA GLN A 8 -86.51 16.62 44.79
C GLN A 8 -85.08 16.80 45.33
N ILE A 9 -84.46 15.71 45.83
CA ILE A 9 -83.01 15.51 45.87
C ILE A 9 -82.71 13.99 45.74
N PRO A 10 -81.91 13.53 44.75
CA PRO A 10 -81.57 12.11 44.65
C PRO A 10 -80.27 11.76 45.39
N PHE A 11 -80.39 10.74 46.24
CA PHE A 11 -79.53 9.56 46.35
C PHE A 11 -78.19 9.58 45.60
N LEU A 12 -77.07 9.34 46.28
CA LEU A 12 -76.53 7.99 46.56
C LEU A 12 -75.14 8.15 47.20
N SER A 13 -75.01 7.78 48.48
CA SER A 13 -73.71 7.48 49.09
C SER A 13 -73.39 6.00 48.83
N VAL A 14 -72.16 5.60 49.18
CA VAL A 14 -71.56 4.26 49.09
C VAL A 14 -70.71 4.07 47.84
N LEU A 15 -69.38 4.24 47.97
CA LEU A 15 -68.45 3.12 48.17
C LEU A 15 -67.01 3.67 48.15
N LEU A 16 -66.33 3.56 49.28
CA LEU A 16 -64.92 3.91 49.46
C LEU A 16 -64.07 2.71 49.00
N LEU A 17 -63.44 2.77 47.83
CA LEU A 17 -62.40 1.82 47.44
C LEU A 17 -61.33 2.52 46.58
N ALA A 18 -60.12 2.53 47.14
CA ALA A 18 -58.79 2.59 46.52
C ALA A 18 -58.63 3.31 45.18
N PHE A 19 -57.75 4.31 45.12
CA PHE A 19 -56.49 4.25 44.37
C PHE A 19 -55.79 5.62 44.54
N VAL A 20 -54.64 5.62 45.22
CA VAL A 20 -53.73 6.76 45.24
C VAL A 20 -53.14 6.86 43.84
N VAL A 21 -53.74 7.69 42.98
CA VAL A 21 -53.15 8.05 41.70
C VAL A 21 -52.24 9.24 41.97
N ILE A 22 -50.94 8.94 42.03
CA ILE A 22 -49.87 9.93 42.06
C ILE A 22 -49.98 10.74 40.76
N PHE A 23 -50.58 11.93 40.82
CA PHE A 23 -50.41 12.94 39.78
C PHE A 23 -48.99 13.50 39.93
N CYS A 24 -48.01 12.78 39.37
CA CYS A 24 -46.83 13.48 38.86
C CYS A 24 -47.35 14.35 37.71
N PRO A 25 -47.27 15.69 37.77
CA PRO A 25 -47.44 16.48 36.56
C PRO A 25 -46.31 16.02 35.64
N GLY A 26 -46.68 15.20 34.64
CA GLY A 26 -45.77 14.84 33.58
C GLY A 26 -45.27 16.15 32.98
N VAL A 27 -44.00 16.47 33.22
CA VAL A 27 -43.32 17.51 32.48
C VAL A 27 -43.32 17.01 31.04
N ILE A 28 -44.29 17.48 30.24
CA ILE A 28 -44.32 17.27 28.80
C ILE A 28 -43.27 18.21 28.19
N ASN A 29 -42.00 17.94 28.47
CA ASN A 29 -40.91 18.40 27.62
C ASN A 29 -40.84 17.43 26.44
N ALA A 30 -41.87 17.43 25.61
CA ALA A 30 -41.68 17.04 24.22
C ALA A 30 -40.94 18.23 23.58
N GLU A 31 -39.61 18.26 23.73
CA GLU A 31 -38.80 19.00 22.77
C GLU A 31 -39.28 18.53 21.40
N ARG A 32 -39.89 19.44 20.64
CA ARG A 32 -40.14 19.18 19.22
C ARG A 32 -38.79 18.85 18.64
N ASN A 33 -38.55 17.57 18.39
CA ASN A 33 -37.45 17.11 17.56
C ASN A 33 -37.63 17.81 16.20
N LEU A 34 -37.04 19.00 16.09
CA LEU A 34 -36.95 19.78 14.86
C LEU A 34 -35.86 19.11 14.01
N TYR A 35 -36.12 17.85 13.65
CA TYR A 35 -35.41 17.24 12.56
C TYR A 35 -35.78 18.03 11.33
N VAL A 36 -34.85 18.86 10.86
CA VAL A 36 -34.95 19.52 9.56
C VAL A 36 -34.45 18.49 8.55
N PRO A 37 -35.33 17.90 7.71
CA PRO A 37 -34.87 17.02 6.65
C PRO A 37 -33.88 17.78 5.79
N ARG A 38 -32.67 17.24 5.64
CA ARG A 38 -31.71 17.74 4.65
C ARG A 38 -31.87 16.89 3.40
N ASP A 39 -31.72 17.52 2.25
CA ASP A 39 -31.63 16.78 1.01
C ASP A 39 -30.51 15.74 1.08
N PRO A 40 -30.69 14.56 0.46
CA PRO A 40 -29.63 13.57 0.38
C PRO A 40 -28.37 14.21 -0.21
N TYR A 41 -27.22 13.96 0.42
CA TYR A 41 -25.94 14.40 -0.14
C TYR A 41 -25.74 13.78 -1.53
N VAL A 42 -25.60 14.64 -2.54
CA VAL A 42 -25.21 14.23 -3.89
C VAL A 42 -23.71 14.49 -4.03
N ALA A 43 -22.93 13.41 -4.12
CA ALA A 43 -21.50 13.54 -4.38
C ALA A 43 -21.28 14.25 -5.73
N PRO A 44 -20.30 15.16 -5.82
CA PRO A 44 -19.92 15.71 -7.11
C PRO A 44 -19.46 14.57 -8.05
N PRO A 45 -19.57 14.76 -9.38
CA PRO A 45 -19.00 13.81 -10.32
C PRO A 45 -17.53 13.52 -9.98
N TYR A 46 -17.14 12.24 -10.05
CA TYR A 46 -15.76 11.84 -9.82
C TYR A 46 -14.83 12.55 -10.82
N VAL A 47 -13.86 13.30 -10.28
CA VAL A 47 -12.76 13.86 -11.05
C VAL A 47 -11.52 13.04 -10.73
N PRO A 48 -10.90 12.36 -11.72
CA PRO A 48 -9.68 11.60 -11.46
C PRO A 48 -8.60 12.55 -10.95
N PRO A 49 -7.87 12.19 -9.89
CA PRO A 49 -6.75 12.99 -9.42
C PRO A 49 -5.71 13.11 -10.53
N PRO A 50 -4.92 14.21 -10.55
CA PRO A 50 -3.81 14.32 -11.48
C PRO A 50 -2.86 13.13 -11.28
N PRO A 51 -2.20 12.64 -12.35
CA PRO A 51 -1.25 11.55 -12.24
C PRO A 51 -0.14 11.95 -11.27
N LEU A 52 0.22 11.02 -10.39
CA LEU A 52 1.31 11.23 -9.44
C LEU A 52 2.62 11.37 -10.22
N PRO A 53 3.50 12.32 -9.85
CA PRO A 53 4.84 12.35 -10.41
C PRO A 53 5.67 11.16 -9.89
N SER A 54 6.62 10.71 -10.69
CA SER A 54 7.62 9.72 -10.25
C SER A 54 8.46 10.28 -9.12
N ARG A 55 8.71 9.45 -8.11
CA ARG A 55 9.59 9.76 -6.98
C ARG A 55 11.06 9.69 -7.37
N LEU A 56 11.39 9.04 -8.48
CA LEU A 56 12.76 8.81 -8.90
C LEU A 56 13.32 10.02 -9.63
N ASN A 57 14.61 10.28 -9.49
CA ASN A 57 15.32 11.22 -10.36
C ASN A 57 16.54 10.53 -10.98
N LEU A 58 16.27 9.80 -12.07
CA LEU A 58 17.22 8.97 -12.79
C LEU A 58 17.86 9.74 -13.94
N ILE A 59 19.18 9.59 -14.08
CA ILE A 59 19.96 10.13 -15.18
C ILE A 59 20.63 8.97 -15.91
N ASP A 60 20.40 8.86 -17.21
CA ASP A 60 21.14 7.94 -18.07
C ASP A 60 22.51 8.51 -18.42
N ASN A 61 23.57 7.81 -18.01
CA ASN A 61 24.96 8.21 -18.26
C ASN A 61 25.44 7.83 -19.68
N ARG A 62 24.61 7.12 -20.46
CA ARG A 62 24.88 6.67 -21.84
C ARG A 62 26.07 5.72 -21.99
N ASP A 63 26.44 5.04 -20.92
CA ASP A 63 27.58 4.11 -20.82
C ASP A 63 27.17 2.72 -20.27
N GLY A 64 25.86 2.46 -20.21
CA GLY A 64 25.30 1.26 -19.59
C GLY A 64 24.95 1.43 -18.11
N THR A 65 25.09 2.63 -17.54
CA THR A 65 24.74 2.94 -16.15
C THR A 65 23.65 4.01 -16.03
N ILE A 66 22.98 4.01 -14.89
CA ILE A 66 21.96 4.99 -14.50
C ILE A 66 22.30 5.53 -13.12
N THR A 67 22.23 6.85 -12.97
CA THR A 67 22.43 7.52 -11.69
C THR A 67 21.08 7.88 -11.07
N GLU A 68 20.80 7.43 -9.84
CA GLU A 68 19.69 7.95 -9.04
C GLU A 68 20.25 9.04 -8.12
N THR A 69 19.81 10.28 -8.37
CA THR A 69 20.46 11.46 -7.81
C THR A 69 20.10 11.77 -6.36
N LYS A 70 18.99 11.22 -5.83
CA LYS A 70 18.52 11.47 -4.46
C LYS A 70 19.25 10.57 -3.45
N SER A 71 19.36 9.29 -3.76
CA SER A 71 20.06 8.24 -3.02
C SER A 71 21.57 8.26 -3.20
N LYS A 72 22.08 8.98 -4.22
CA LYS A 72 23.51 9.02 -4.58
C LYS A 72 24.06 7.63 -4.97
N LEU A 73 23.20 6.81 -5.56
CA LEU A 73 23.55 5.49 -6.06
C LEU A 73 23.61 5.50 -7.58
N MET A 74 24.55 4.74 -8.12
CA MET A 74 24.63 4.43 -9.54
C MET A 74 24.36 2.94 -9.74
N TRP A 75 23.57 2.63 -10.75
CA TRP A 75 23.07 1.31 -11.07
C TRP A 75 23.47 0.90 -12.46
N THR A 76 23.68 -0.40 -12.66
CA THR A 76 23.77 -0.99 -13.99
C THR A 76 22.40 -1.00 -14.69
N LYS A 77 22.36 -0.70 -15.99
CA LYS A 77 21.11 -0.73 -16.78
C LYS A 77 20.54 -2.14 -16.89
N LYS A 78 21.41 -3.10 -17.21
CA LYS A 78 21.10 -4.53 -17.23
C LYS A 78 21.38 -5.13 -15.87
N ASP A 79 20.46 -5.95 -15.37
CA ASP A 79 20.80 -6.89 -14.30
C ASP A 79 21.43 -8.16 -14.88
N SER A 80 21.83 -9.07 -14.00
CA SER A 80 22.46 -10.33 -14.41
C SER A 80 21.57 -11.20 -15.30
N PHE A 81 20.25 -11.12 -15.17
CA PHE A 81 19.34 -11.95 -15.96
C PHE A 81 19.17 -11.38 -17.37
N ALA A 82 18.99 -10.06 -17.49
CA ALA A 82 18.96 -9.36 -18.77
C ALA A 82 20.28 -9.47 -19.55
N ASP A 83 21.41 -9.61 -18.84
CA ASP A 83 22.72 -9.78 -19.45
C ASP A 83 23.00 -11.23 -19.87
N LEU A 84 22.77 -12.19 -18.96
CA LEU A 84 23.17 -13.59 -19.17
C LEU A 84 22.06 -14.50 -19.72
N GLY A 85 20.80 -14.05 -19.68
CA GLY A 85 19.63 -14.84 -20.07
C GLY A 85 19.32 -16.03 -19.16
N ARG A 86 19.91 -16.08 -17.96
CA ARG A 86 19.72 -17.16 -16.98
C ARG A 86 19.74 -16.61 -15.56
N CYS A 87 19.14 -17.37 -14.64
CA CYS A 87 19.21 -17.04 -13.24
C CYS A 87 20.60 -17.31 -12.65
N LEU A 88 20.89 -16.63 -11.54
CA LEU A 88 22.09 -16.83 -10.73
C LEU A 88 21.69 -17.17 -9.29
N ASN A 89 22.44 -18.08 -8.67
CA ASN A 89 22.40 -18.23 -7.21
C ASN A 89 23.13 -17.07 -6.53
N TRP A 90 23.17 -17.04 -5.20
CA TRP A 90 23.77 -15.91 -4.47
C TRP A 90 25.28 -15.79 -4.71
N TYR A 91 26.01 -16.92 -4.72
CA TYR A 91 27.46 -16.93 -4.94
C TYR A 91 27.83 -16.50 -6.36
N ASP A 92 27.11 -17.00 -7.36
CA ASP A 92 27.31 -16.62 -8.76
C ASP A 92 26.96 -15.15 -8.98
N SER A 93 25.93 -14.65 -8.29
CA SER A 93 25.52 -13.25 -8.31
C SER A 93 26.61 -12.35 -7.74
N LYS A 94 27.21 -12.73 -6.61
CA LYS A 94 28.36 -12.03 -6.03
C LYS A 94 29.53 -11.99 -7.01
N SER A 95 29.90 -13.14 -7.56
CA SER A 95 31.01 -13.24 -8.53
C SER A 95 30.74 -12.46 -9.82
N TYR A 96 29.51 -12.46 -10.32
CA TYR A 96 29.11 -11.65 -11.47
C TYR A 96 29.36 -10.17 -11.21
N VAL A 97 28.88 -9.66 -10.07
CA VAL A 97 29.00 -8.23 -9.74
C VAL A 97 30.46 -7.80 -9.52
N GLU A 98 31.26 -8.62 -8.81
CA GLU A 98 32.68 -8.33 -8.55
C GLU A 98 33.53 -8.26 -9.84
N ASN A 99 33.08 -8.91 -10.92
CA ASN A 99 33.78 -8.92 -12.21
C ASN A 99 33.25 -7.88 -13.22
N LEU A 100 32.26 -7.06 -12.85
CA LEU A 100 31.72 -6.07 -13.76
C LEU A 100 32.68 -4.92 -14.02
N THR A 101 32.72 -4.47 -15.27
CA THR A 101 33.45 -3.26 -15.72
C THR A 101 32.52 -2.25 -16.40
N THR A 102 31.20 -2.36 -16.20
CA THR A 102 30.18 -1.52 -16.85
C THR A 102 30.43 -0.05 -16.55
N GLY A 103 30.30 0.82 -17.56
CA GLY A 103 30.62 2.25 -17.43
C GLY A 103 32.11 2.56 -17.18
N GLY A 104 33.01 1.57 -17.31
CA GLY A 104 34.42 1.73 -16.97
C GLY A 104 34.71 1.70 -15.46
N HIS A 105 33.77 1.21 -14.65
CA HIS A 105 33.88 1.13 -13.19
C HIS A 105 34.09 -0.32 -12.73
N ASN A 106 34.93 -0.53 -11.71
CA ASN A 106 35.29 -1.84 -11.17
C ASN A 106 34.97 -2.00 -9.67
N ASP A 107 34.28 -1.02 -9.09
CA ASP A 107 33.85 -0.96 -7.68
C ASP A 107 32.37 -1.30 -7.52
N TRP A 108 31.83 -2.11 -8.44
CA TRP A 108 30.47 -2.61 -8.37
C TRP A 108 30.29 -3.57 -7.19
N ARG A 109 29.16 -3.45 -6.50
CA ARG A 109 28.80 -4.33 -5.38
C ARG A 109 27.36 -4.80 -5.48
N MET A 110 27.08 -5.90 -4.78
CA MET A 110 25.69 -6.30 -4.54
C MET A 110 24.99 -5.22 -3.70
N PRO A 111 23.73 -4.88 -4.01
CA PRO A 111 22.97 -3.93 -3.21
C PRO A 111 22.55 -4.49 -1.85
N GLU A 112 22.37 -3.62 -0.87
CA GLU A 112 21.59 -3.92 0.33
C GLU A 112 20.09 -3.92 -0.04
N VAL A 113 19.26 -4.64 0.72
CA VAL A 113 17.85 -4.84 0.32
C VAL A 113 17.06 -3.53 0.28
N TRP A 114 17.42 -2.56 1.13
CA TRP A 114 16.75 -1.26 1.18
C TRP A 114 17.08 -0.40 -0.04
N GLU A 115 18.26 -0.56 -0.64
CA GLU A 115 18.69 0.22 -1.81
C GLU A 115 17.83 -0.07 -3.04
N TYR A 116 17.30 -1.29 -3.18
CA TYR A 116 16.31 -1.60 -4.23
C TYR A 116 15.05 -0.73 -4.11
N GLY A 117 14.71 -0.27 -2.90
CA GLY A 117 13.62 0.69 -2.68
C GLY A 117 13.89 2.07 -3.26
N GLU A 118 15.16 2.43 -3.49
CA GLU A 118 15.57 3.71 -4.08
C GLU A 118 15.42 3.74 -5.60
N VAL A 119 15.15 2.60 -6.24
CA VAL A 119 14.84 2.49 -7.68
C VAL A 119 13.41 2.01 -7.94
N TYR A 120 12.57 1.99 -6.91
CA TYR A 120 11.14 1.72 -7.04
C TYR A 120 10.38 2.97 -7.51
N ASP A 121 9.67 2.86 -8.63
CA ASP A 121 8.82 3.93 -9.13
C ASP A 121 7.38 3.79 -8.60
N ASN A 122 6.85 4.86 -8.02
CA ASN A 122 5.49 4.92 -7.50
C ASN A 122 4.43 5.18 -8.59
N THR A 123 4.84 5.41 -9.84
CA THR A 123 3.91 5.54 -10.97
C THR A 123 3.69 4.23 -11.70
N GLU A 124 4.50 3.21 -11.42
CA GLU A 124 4.45 1.90 -12.06
C GLU A 124 3.79 0.86 -11.14
N SER A 125 3.11 -0.14 -11.72
CA SER A 125 2.48 -1.23 -10.98
C SER A 125 3.10 -2.57 -11.36
N ASN A 126 3.61 -3.28 -10.36
CA ASN A 126 4.24 -4.60 -10.52
C ASN A 126 3.35 -5.76 -10.06
N VAL A 127 2.09 -5.51 -9.73
CA VAL A 127 1.19 -6.54 -9.16
C VAL A 127 0.93 -7.72 -10.09
N MET A 128 1.10 -7.52 -11.40
CA MET A 128 0.94 -8.55 -12.43
C MET A 128 2.27 -9.15 -12.90
N ALA A 129 3.41 -8.64 -12.43
CA ALA A 129 4.74 -8.99 -12.93
C ALA A 129 5.23 -10.37 -12.41
N MET A 130 4.33 -11.33 -12.30
CA MET A 130 4.56 -12.64 -11.72
C MET A 130 5.39 -13.52 -12.67
N ASP A 131 6.35 -14.21 -12.08
CA ASP A 131 7.19 -15.24 -12.71
C ASP A 131 7.86 -14.82 -14.03
N HIS A 132 8.14 -13.53 -14.26
CA HIS A 132 8.76 -13.05 -15.51
C HIS A 132 7.96 -13.48 -16.75
N ASP A 133 6.64 -13.33 -16.68
CA ASP A 133 5.75 -13.45 -17.83
C ASP A 133 6.07 -12.37 -18.87
N PRO A 134 6.39 -12.72 -20.13
CA PRO A 134 6.62 -11.73 -21.19
C PRO A 134 5.43 -10.80 -21.44
N GLU A 135 4.20 -11.21 -21.13
CA GLU A 135 3.00 -10.37 -21.25
C GLU A 135 2.89 -9.34 -20.13
N ASN A 136 3.53 -9.62 -18.98
CA ASN A 136 3.49 -8.78 -17.78
C ASN A 136 4.91 -8.63 -17.21
N PRO A 137 5.81 -7.86 -17.87
CA PRO A 137 7.17 -7.69 -17.40
C PRO A 137 7.20 -6.87 -16.10
N LEU A 138 8.33 -6.96 -15.39
CA LEU A 138 8.60 -6.10 -14.25
C LEU A 138 8.70 -4.63 -14.72
N ALA A 139 7.73 -3.82 -14.32
CA ALA A 139 7.65 -2.39 -14.57
C ALA A 139 8.64 -1.65 -13.67
N LEU A 140 9.86 -1.48 -14.18
CA LEU A 140 10.84 -0.51 -13.71
C LEU A 140 10.86 0.68 -14.67
N SER A 141 11.52 1.77 -14.27
CA SER A 141 11.76 2.90 -15.18
C SER A 141 12.31 2.40 -16.53
N ALA A 142 11.75 2.92 -17.63
CA ALA A 142 12.13 2.56 -19.00
C ALA A 142 13.62 2.83 -19.35
N LEU A 143 14.38 3.48 -18.46
CA LEU A 143 15.82 3.61 -18.61
C LEU A 143 16.55 2.28 -18.36
N PHE A 144 15.98 1.41 -17.51
CA PHE A 144 16.51 0.08 -17.27
C PHE A 144 16.22 -0.85 -18.45
N ALA A 145 17.05 -1.87 -18.61
CA ALA A 145 16.86 -2.84 -19.67
C ALA A 145 15.67 -3.77 -19.40
N ASP A 146 14.98 -4.15 -20.48
CA ASP A 146 13.96 -5.20 -20.47
C ASP A 146 14.58 -6.58 -20.16
N GLY A 147 13.72 -7.56 -19.84
CA GLY A 147 14.16 -8.93 -19.53
C GLY A 147 14.84 -9.07 -18.16
N ALA A 148 14.47 -8.19 -17.24
CA ALA A 148 15.02 -8.11 -15.91
C ALA A 148 14.66 -9.33 -15.04
N ALA A 149 15.47 -9.61 -14.01
CA ALA A 149 15.16 -10.69 -13.06
C ALA A 149 13.83 -10.44 -12.33
N TYR A 150 13.15 -11.52 -11.94
CA TYR A 150 11.87 -11.44 -11.24
C TYR A 150 12.00 -10.98 -9.78
N TRP A 151 13.10 -11.38 -9.14
CA TRP A 151 13.48 -10.96 -7.78
C TRP A 151 14.99 -10.87 -7.70
N TYR A 152 15.48 -10.12 -6.72
CA TYR A 152 16.87 -9.71 -6.68
C TYR A 152 17.57 -10.14 -5.40
N TRP A 153 18.82 -10.61 -5.52
CA TRP A 153 19.70 -10.87 -4.39
C TRP A 153 20.19 -9.58 -3.74
N SER A 154 20.25 -9.55 -2.40
CA SER A 154 20.99 -8.54 -1.66
C SER A 154 22.31 -9.10 -1.09
N SER A 155 23.19 -8.20 -0.69
CA SER A 155 24.46 -8.50 -0.01
C SER A 155 24.26 -9.08 1.40
N GLU A 156 23.09 -8.90 2.00
CA GLU A 156 22.80 -9.30 3.38
C GLU A 156 22.54 -10.81 3.46
N HIS A 157 23.51 -11.55 3.98
CA HIS A 157 23.41 -13.00 4.11
C HIS A 157 23.85 -13.52 5.48
N GLY A 158 23.24 -14.64 5.88
CA GLY A 158 23.68 -15.49 6.99
C GLY A 158 24.37 -16.75 6.46
N GLN A 159 24.39 -17.81 7.28
CA GLN A 159 24.98 -19.10 6.90
C GLN A 159 24.13 -19.87 5.89
N CYS A 160 22.80 -19.86 6.02
CA CYS A 160 21.92 -20.63 5.14
C CYS A 160 21.39 -19.84 3.95
N CYS A 161 21.28 -18.51 4.10
CA CYS A 161 20.28 -17.75 3.41
C CYS A 161 20.67 -16.28 3.25
N ALA A 162 20.14 -15.63 2.22
CA ALA A 162 20.28 -14.19 2.00
C ALA A 162 18.92 -13.52 1.83
N ARG A 163 18.88 -12.22 2.12
CA ARG A 163 17.71 -11.39 1.85
C ARG A 163 17.57 -11.15 0.35
N THR A 164 16.34 -11.04 -0.11
CA THR A 164 16.01 -10.79 -1.51
C THR A 164 14.97 -9.69 -1.62
N ALA A 165 15.15 -8.79 -2.59
CA ALA A 165 14.17 -7.75 -2.91
C ALA A 165 13.15 -8.24 -3.94
N TYR A 166 11.91 -7.81 -3.78
CA TYR A 166 10.81 -8.21 -4.64
C TYR A 166 9.89 -7.03 -4.90
N PHE A 167 9.97 -6.48 -6.11
CA PHE A 167 9.26 -5.26 -6.50
C PHE A 167 7.75 -5.44 -6.60
N VAL A 168 7.28 -6.67 -6.81
CA VAL A 168 5.86 -7.02 -6.86
C VAL A 168 5.15 -6.72 -5.54
N THR A 169 5.77 -7.08 -4.41
CA THR A 169 5.20 -6.85 -3.08
C THR A 169 5.81 -5.64 -2.38
N GLY A 170 6.95 -5.14 -2.85
CA GLY A 170 7.75 -4.13 -2.17
C GLY A 170 8.38 -4.61 -0.86
N LEU A 171 8.34 -5.92 -0.58
CA LEU A 171 8.81 -6.50 0.68
C LEU A 171 10.05 -7.38 0.48
N PRO A 172 10.96 -7.39 1.47
CA PRO A 172 12.09 -8.31 1.46
C PRO A 172 11.66 -9.73 1.85
N PHE A 173 12.26 -10.73 1.22
CA PHE A 173 12.14 -12.14 1.57
C PHE A 173 13.51 -12.72 1.93
N VAL A 174 13.52 -13.97 2.41
CA VAL A 174 14.75 -14.73 2.68
C VAL A 174 14.73 -15.99 1.83
N ARG A 175 15.85 -16.29 1.18
CA ARG A 175 16.01 -17.50 0.34
C ARG A 175 17.34 -18.17 0.63
N THR A 176 17.39 -19.49 0.42
CA THR A 176 18.63 -20.28 0.53
C THR A 176 19.63 -19.87 -0.55
N LEU A 177 20.92 -19.87 -0.22
CA LEU A 177 21.96 -19.29 -1.10
C LEU A 177 22.11 -19.99 -2.45
N ASP A 178 21.67 -21.25 -2.56
CA ASP A 178 21.68 -22.09 -3.76
C ASP A 178 20.51 -21.81 -4.71
N LYS A 179 19.50 -21.04 -4.28
CA LYS A 179 18.28 -20.80 -5.05
C LYS A 179 18.59 -20.01 -6.33
N CYS A 180 17.99 -20.40 -7.46
CA CYS A 180 18.18 -19.70 -8.74
C CYS A 180 16.86 -19.18 -9.32
N THR A 181 15.76 -19.94 -9.25
CA THR A 181 14.42 -19.67 -9.84
C THR A 181 14.11 -18.24 -10.31
N LYS A 182 14.58 -17.86 -11.51
CA LYS A 182 14.35 -16.53 -12.14
C LYS A 182 14.82 -15.32 -11.33
N GLY A 183 15.72 -15.55 -10.37
CA GLY A 183 16.39 -14.51 -9.60
C GLY A 183 17.69 -14.05 -10.24
N GLY A 184 18.10 -12.84 -9.89
CA GLY A 184 19.34 -12.25 -10.36
C GLY A 184 19.83 -11.17 -9.41
N VAL A 185 20.74 -10.34 -9.90
CA VAL A 185 21.28 -9.20 -9.15
C VAL A 185 21.49 -8.03 -10.09
N ARG A 186 21.16 -6.82 -9.63
CA ARG A 186 21.55 -5.59 -10.31
C ARG A 186 22.65 -4.94 -9.51
N ALA A 187 23.79 -4.72 -10.14
CA ALA A 187 24.92 -4.11 -9.46
C ALA A 187 24.64 -2.64 -9.15
N VAL A 188 25.07 -2.22 -7.97
CA VAL A 188 25.04 -0.84 -7.50
C VAL A 188 26.44 -0.40 -7.09
N ARG A 189 26.69 0.90 -7.16
CA ARG A 189 27.88 1.53 -6.57
C ARG A 189 27.51 2.89 -5.97
N ASN A 190 28.31 3.34 -5.03
CA ASN A 190 28.16 4.66 -4.42
C ASN A 190 28.79 5.71 -5.33
N LEU A 191 28.13 6.86 -5.49
CA LEU A 191 28.78 8.04 -6.06
C LEU A 191 29.72 8.67 -5.03
N PRO A 192 30.88 9.21 -5.45
CA PRO A 192 31.76 10.00 -4.58
C PRO A 192 31.11 11.31 -4.12
#